data_AF-A0AB34JHQ1-F1
#
_entry.id   AF-A0AB34JHQ1-F1
#
_cell.length_a   1.000
_cell.length_b   1.000
_cell.length_c   1.000
_cell.angle_alpha   90.00
_cell.angle_beta   90.00
_cell.angle_gamma   90.00
#
_symmetry.space_group_name_H-M   'P 1'
#
loop_
_entity.id
_entity.type
_entity.pdbx_description
1 polymer ?
#
loop_
_entity_poly.entity_id
_entity_poly.type
_entity_poly.pdbx_seq_one_letter_code
_entity_poly.pdbx_strand_id
1 'polypeptide(L)'
;MATREFLEAARRGDLAELRRLHATSESPDALCAASSAGESSCGHTALHWLAAAGHDAAVAWLLGLHGVEVDRRNRGGSTALHSAAANGHAHVCRRLMRQGARADAEDTNGMTPFDAAAARGHAAAARALPSSSAPHVFLQLAVGSVQGQLIFKLFERRAPRACANFVGLAEGFQGLCYRGSRFHRLLPQQVIQGGVLRGCAAETPVSIFGGAFADERGGLDHPQDRRGLLCLASSGVDSNGSQFFITLAPCPHLSGRHVVFGELVAGDDMLELASSVPVNPASGKPTQLIAILDSGRWPPAETKARGVPATAQPAMTLEEVSAAASSTTQNVASAIAHGLKRAATDSSCNPADGAPTKAARHGPKVAMWDAMLATKDDGSIEDSSSECDESDKDR
;
A
#
# COMPACT_ATOMS: atom_id res chain seq x y z
N MET A 1 41.44 18.36 0.47
CA MET A 1 41.41 18.27 -1.01
C MET A 1 41.15 16.84 -1.48
N ALA A 2 41.88 15.84 -0.97
CA ALA A 2 41.72 14.42 -1.35
C ALA A 2 40.26 13.89 -1.34
N THR A 3 39.47 14.19 -0.30
CA THR A 3 38.05 13.78 -0.25
C THR A 3 37.21 14.34 -1.38
N ARG A 4 37.42 15.61 -1.75
CA ARG A 4 36.65 16.26 -2.80
C ARG A 4 37.00 15.66 -4.16
N GLU A 5 38.28 15.48 -4.44
CA GLU A 5 38.77 14.83 -5.67
C GLU A 5 38.25 13.39 -5.78
N PHE A 6 38.24 12.65 -4.68
CA PHE A 6 37.71 11.28 -4.64
C PHE A 6 36.21 11.22 -4.94
N LEU A 7 35.42 12.12 -4.35
CA LEU A 7 33.97 12.20 -4.64
C LEU A 7 33.69 12.68 -6.08
N GLU A 8 34.52 13.57 -6.63
CA GLU A 8 34.43 14.01 -8.03
C GLU A 8 34.83 12.89 -9.01
N ALA A 9 35.84 12.07 -8.68
CA ALA A 9 36.18 10.86 -9.42
C ALA A 9 35.03 9.82 -9.36
N ALA A 10 34.41 9.65 -8.19
CA ALA A 10 33.25 8.78 -8.02
C ALA A 10 32.05 9.25 -8.87
N ARG A 11 31.80 10.56 -8.93
CA ARG A 11 30.74 11.12 -9.78
C ARG A 11 30.98 10.87 -11.28
N ARG A 12 32.24 10.82 -11.71
CA ARG A 12 32.62 10.52 -13.11
C ARG A 12 32.75 9.01 -13.39
N GLY A 13 32.77 8.18 -12.35
CA GLY A 13 33.02 6.74 -12.48
C GLY A 13 34.45 6.38 -12.85
N ASP A 14 35.42 7.27 -12.60
CA ASP A 14 36.82 7.05 -12.95
C ASP A 14 37.47 6.08 -11.97
N LEU A 15 37.37 4.78 -12.27
CA LEU A 15 37.89 3.71 -11.42
C LEU A 15 39.43 3.76 -11.28
N ALA A 16 40.14 4.22 -12.31
CA ALA A 16 41.60 4.31 -12.25
C ALA A 16 42.02 5.39 -11.26
N GLU A 17 41.36 6.55 -11.33
CA GLU A 17 41.61 7.66 -10.41
C GLU A 17 41.17 7.34 -8.98
N LEU A 18 40.02 6.68 -8.80
CA LEU A 18 39.58 6.21 -7.48
C LEU A 18 40.61 5.30 -6.81
N ARG A 19 41.18 4.35 -7.58
CA ARG A 19 42.24 3.46 -7.08
C ARG A 19 43.52 4.21 -6.74
N ARG A 20 43.92 5.15 -7.59
CA ARG A 20 45.11 5.97 -7.38
C ARG A 20 44.97 6.78 -6.09
N LEU A 21 43.87 7.52 -5.95
CA LEU A 21 43.58 8.36 -4.79
C LEU A 21 43.47 7.54 -3.50
N HIS A 22 42.83 6.36 -3.55
CA HIS A 22 42.77 5.45 -2.41
C HIS A 22 44.16 4.95 -1.98
N ALA A 23 44.99 4.54 -2.95
CA ALA A 23 46.34 4.02 -2.66
C ALA A 23 47.29 5.09 -2.10
N THR A 24 47.10 6.36 -2.48
CA THR A 24 47.92 7.49 -1.99
C THR A 24 47.37 8.14 -0.72
N SER A 25 46.22 7.68 -0.21
CA SER A 25 45.57 8.28 0.96
C SER A 25 46.24 7.84 2.26
N GLU A 26 46.52 8.79 3.16
CA GLU A 26 46.99 8.50 4.52
C GLU A 26 45.89 7.83 5.39
N SER A 27 44.61 8.00 5.02
CA SER A 27 43.48 7.35 5.68
C SER A 27 42.46 6.86 4.64
N PRO A 28 42.66 5.67 4.06
CA PRO A 28 41.78 5.14 3.01
C PRO A 28 40.35 4.85 3.48
N ASP A 29 40.18 4.34 4.70
CA ASP A 29 38.86 4.03 5.28
C ASP A 29 38.05 5.32 5.49
N ALA A 30 38.68 6.39 6.01
CA ALA A 30 38.01 7.69 6.19
C ALA A 30 37.66 8.33 4.84
N LEU A 31 38.49 8.12 3.82
CA LEU A 31 38.21 8.60 2.46
C LEU A 31 36.97 7.93 1.86
N CYS A 32 36.81 6.63 2.08
CA CYS A 32 35.67 5.86 1.59
C CYS A 32 34.37 6.17 2.35
N ALA A 33 34.47 6.43 3.67
CA ALA A 33 33.35 6.81 4.52
C ALA A 33 32.92 8.27 4.36
N ALA A 34 33.76 9.11 3.75
CA ALA A 34 33.51 10.52 3.61
C ALA A 34 32.27 10.83 2.74
N SER A 35 31.60 11.91 3.09
CA SER A 35 30.46 12.45 2.36
C SER A 35 30.72 13.89 1.92
N SER A 36 29.98 14.36 0.92
CA SER A 36 29.98 15.78 0.57
C SER A 36 29.58 16.62 1.79
N ALA A 37 30.41 17.61 2.16
CA ALA A 37 30.17 18.52 3.28
C ALA A 37 29.79 19.94 2.80
N GLY A 38 29.04 20.67 3.63
CA GLY A 38 28.53 22.03 3.35
C GLY A 38 27.01 22.14 3.52
N GLU A 39 26.48 23.33 3.86
CA GLU A 39 25.04 23.53 4.16
C GLU A 39 24.12 23.13 2.99
N SER A 40 24.55 23.33 1.74
CA SER A 40 23.78 22.97 0.53
C SER A 40 24.07 21.57 -0.05
N SER A 41 24.87 20.74 0.64
CA SER A 41 25.23 19.41 0.14
C SER A 41 24.22 18.33 0.57
N CYS A 42 23.97 17.34 -0.28
CA CYS A 42 23.05 16.22 -0.01
C CYS A 42 23.64 15.12 0.89
N GLY A 43 24.90 15.25 1.33
CA GLY A 43 25.57 14.25 2.17
C GLY A 43 25.89 12.93 1.43
N HIS A 44 26.05 12.96 0.10
CA HIS A 44 26.38 11.76 -0.67
C HIS A 44 27.82 11.29 -0.43
N THR A 45 27.97 9.99 -0.19
CA THR A 45 29.27 9.29 -0.22
C THR A 45 29.67 8.89 -1.65
N ALA A 46 30.89 8.40 -1.83
CA ALA A 46 31.34 7.87 -3.13
C ALA A 46 30.40 6.75 -3.64
N LEU A 47 29.92 5.88 -2.75
CA LEU A 47 29.00 4.80 -3.10
C LEU A 47 27.66 5.32 -3.65
N HIS A 48 27.12 6.42 -3.09
CA HIS A 48 25.91 7.06 -3.63
C HIS A 48 26.11 7.57 -5.05
N TRP A 49 27.22 8.28 -5.31
CA TRP A 49 27.50 8.82 -6.64
C TRP A 49 27.70 7.73 -7.69
N LEU A 50 28.48 6.69 -7.35
CA LEU A 50 28.70 5.55 -8.23
C LEU A 50 27.42 4.78 -8.51
N ALA A 51 26.57 4.61 -7.49
CA ALA A 51 25.28 3.95 -7.63
C ALA A 51 24.30 4.77 -8.49
N ALA A 52 24.24 6.09 -8.27
CA ALA A 52 23.39 7.01 -9.03
C ALA A 52 23.77 7.08 -10.52
N ALA A 53 25.05 6.92 -10.85
CA ALA A 53 25.55 6.93 -12.22
C ALA A 53 25.68 5.53 -12.86
N GLY A 54 25.41 4.46 -12.11
CA GLY A 54 25.37 3.10 -12.63
C GLY A 54 26.75 2.44 -12.85
N HIS A 55 27.81 2.96 -12.23
CA HIS A 55 29.20 2.53 -12.41
C HIS A 55 29.53 1.21 -11.68
N ASP A 56 28.98 0.11 -12.19
CA ASP A 56 29.00 -1.21 -11.56
C ASP A 56 30.38 -1.73 -11.11
N ALA A 57 31.40 -1.57 -11.96
CA ALA A 57 32.76 -2.03 -11.65
C ALA A 57 33.40 -1.24 -10.50
N ALA A 58 33.13 0.07 -10.44
CA ALA A 58 33.61 0.93 -9.37
C ALA A 58 32.82 0.72 -8.07
N VAL A 59 31.51 0.46 -8.15
CA VAL A 59 30.70 0.01 -7.01
C VAL A 59 31.27 -1.31 -6.45
N ALA A 60 31.55 -2.28 -7.32
CA ALA A 60 32.11 -3.57 -6.92
C ALA A 60 33.46 -3.43 -6.21
N TRP A 61 34.33 -2.59 -6.75
CA TRP A 61 35.64 -2.32 -6.15
C TRP A 61 35.50 -1.63 -4.79
N LEU A 62 34.68 -0.57 -4.70
CA LEU A 62 34.50 0.18 -3.45
C LEU A 62 33.92 -0.71 -2.34
N LEU A 63 32.92 -1.54 -2.64
CA LEU A 63 32.33 -2.48 -1.67
C LEU A 63 33.29 -3.59 -1.22
N GLY A 64 34.39 -3.82 -1.93
CA GLY A 64 35.45 -4.74 -1.53
C GLY A 64 36.48 -4.11 -0.58
N LEU A 65 36.39 -2.81 -0.31
CA LEU A 65 37.29 -2.10 0.59
C LEU A 65 36.77 -2.14 2.04
N HIS A 66 37.70 -2.01 2.98
CA HIS A 66 37.37 -1.91 4.40
C HIS A 66 36.74 -0.55 4.71
N GLY A 67 35.89 -0.48 5.74
CA GLY A 67 35.25 0.76 6.19
C GLY A 67 34.10 1.29 5.31
N VAL A 68 33.68 0.56 4.28
CA VAL A 68 32.52 0.95 3.45
C VAL A 68 31.22 0.38 4.02
N GLU A 69 30.37 1.26 4.53
CA GLU A 69 29.02 0.91 5.00
C GLU A 69 28.01 0.93 3.84
N VAL A 70 27.48 -0.24 3.47
CA VAL A 70 26.58 -0.41 2.32
C VAL A 70 25.27 0.37 2.48
N ASP A 71 24.73 0.37 3.70
CA ASP A 71 23.46 1.02 4.05
C ASP A 71 23.64 2.44 4.61
N ARG A 72 24.82 3.05 4.43
CA ARG A 72 25.08 4.42 4.85
C ARG A 72 24.01 5.34 4.25
N ARG A 73 23.35 6.12 5.11
CA ARG A 73 22.33 7.09 4.70
C ARG A 73 22.94 8.45 4.40
N ASN A 74 22.44 9.10 3.34
CA ASN A 74 22.70 10.50 3.08
C ASN A 74 21.80 11.40 3.97
N ARG A 75 21.84 12.73 3.78
CA ARG A 75 21.03 13.67 4.60
C ARG A 75 19.52 13.52 4.41
N GLY A 76 19.08 13.01 3.26
CA GLY A 76 17.68 12.67 2.98
C GLY A 76 17.30 11.26 3.41
N GLY A 77 18.13 10.57 4.20
CA GLY A 77 17.87 9.19 4.64
C GLY A 77 17.99 8.14 3.53
N SER A 78 18.31 8.52 2.29
CA SER A 78 18.48 7.59 1.17
C SER A 78 19.80 6.83 1.30
N THR A 79 19.78 5.56 0.90
CA THR A 79 20.98 4.71 0.76
C THR A 79 21.47 4.70 -0.69
N ALA A 80 22.65 4.13 -0.95
CA ALA A 80 23.14 3.92 -2.31
C ALA A 80 22.17 3.08 -3.18
N LEU A 81 21.41 2.17 -2.55
CA LEU A 81 20.40 1.36 -3.23
C LEU A 81 19.24 2.22 -3.75
N HIS A 82 18.81 3.24 -2.99
CA HIS A 82 17.83 4.22 -3.47
C HIS A 82 18.36 4.98 -4.68
N SER A 83 19.62 5.44 -4.64
CA SER A 83 20.23 6.18 -5.75
C SER A 83 20.31 5.35 -7.03
N ALA A 84 20.69 4.07 -6.95
CA ALA A 84 20.67 3.16 -8.10
C ALA A 84 19.25 2.93 -8.63
N ALA A 85 18.29 2.73 -7.73
CA ALA A 85 16.90 2.44 -8.07
C ALA A 85 16.21 3.62 -8.75
N ALA A 86 16.36 4.83 -8.18
CA ALA A 86 15.83 6.07 -8.71
C ALA A 86 16.40 6.46 -10.09
N ASN A 87 17.59 5.95 -10.45
CA ASN A 87 18.18 6.16 -11.78
C ASN A 87 18.07 4.94 -12.70
N GLY A 88 17.34 3.90 -12.28
CA GLY A 88 17.02 2.74 -13.11
C GLY A 88 18.16 1.73 -13.32
N HIS A 89 19.21 1.78 -12.51
CA HIS A 89 20.39 0.93 -12.64
C HIS A 89 20.17 -0.46 -12.00
N ALA A 90 19.33 -1.28 -12.63
CA ALA A 90 18.93 -2.60 -12.16
C ALA A 90 20.09 -3.56 -11.85
N HIS A 91 21.21 -3.45 -12.58
CA HIS A 91 22.41 -4.26 -12.33
C HIS A 91 23.12 -3.85 -11.04
N VAL A 92 23.20 -2.54 -10.77
CA VAL A 92 23.76 -2.01 -9.51
C VAL A 92 22.86 -2.36 -8.33
N CYS A 93 21.53 -2.28 -8.48
CA CYS A 93 20.59 -2.72 -7.44
C CYS A 93 20.86 -4.18 -7.03
N ARG A 94 21.00 -5.09 -8.00
CA ARG A 94 21.34 -6.51 -7.72
C ARG A 94 22.68 -6.66 -7.03
N ARG A 95 23.69 -5.88 -7.41
CA ARG A 95 25.01 -5.93 -6.79
C ARG A 95 24.96 -5.50 -5.33
N LEU A 96 24.33 -4.36 -5.04
CA LEU A 96 24.21 -3.84 -3.69
C LEU A 96 23.46 -4.83 -2.78
N MET A 97 22.36 -5.42 -3.25
CA MET A 97 21.63 -6.44 -2.48
C MET A 97 22.46 -7.71 -2.22
N ARG A 98 23.26 -8.16 -3.19
CA ARG A 98 24.19 -9.30 -2.96
C ARG A 98 25.25 -8.99 -1.91
N GLN A 99 25.57 -7.71 -1.71
CA GLN A 99 26.50 -7.23 -0.69
C GLN A 99 25.77 -6.85 0.61
N GLY A 100 24.52 -7.30 0.79
CA GLY A 100 23.78 -7.14 2.05
C GLY A 100 23.02 -5.83 2.20
N ALA A 101 22.86 -5.03 1.14
CA ALA A 101 22.06 -3.80 1.22
C ALA A 101 20.61 -4.10 1.60
N ARG A 102 20.08 -3.32 2.55
CA ARG A 102 18.68 -3.41 2.98
C ARG A 102 17.75 -2.83 1.91
N ALA A 103 16.97 -3.72 1.30
CA ALA A 103 16.01 -3.34 0.25
C ALA A 103 14.72 -2.72 0.79
N ASP A 104 14.48 -2.79 2.09
CA ASP A 104 13.33 -2.23 2.82
C ASP A 104 13.68 -0.93 3.59
N ALA A 105 14.90 -0.42 3.43
CA ALA A 105 15.30 0.85 4.02
C ALA A 105 14.41 1.97 3.46
N GLU A 106 13.82 2.78 4.33
CA GLU A 106 13.00 3.93 3.94
C GLU A 106 13.86 5.21 3.89
N ASP A 107 13.62 6.15 3.00
CA ASP A 107 14.22 7.49 3.10
C ASP A 107 13.44 8.39 4.07
N THR A 108 13.80 9.69 4.19
CA THR A 108 13.07 10.62 5.07
C THR A 108 11.61 10.84 4.65
N ASN A 109 11.25 10.48 3.42
CA ASN A 109 9.89 10.56 2.89
C ASN A 109 9.16 9.21 3.04
N GLY A 110 9.77 8.20 3.65
CA GLY A 110 9.19 6.86 3.76
C GLY A 110 9.24 6.06 2.45
N MET A 111 10.01 6.48 1.44
CA MET A 111 10.16 5.74 0.19
C MET A 111 11.23 4.65 0.34
N THR A 112 10.93 3.44 -0.11
CA THR A 112 11.93 2.37 -0.27
C THR A 112 12.66 2.53 -1.61
N PRO A 113 13.78 1.81 -1.84
CA PRO A 113 14.41 1.76 -3.16
C PRO A 113 13.44 1.31 -4.26
N PHE A 114 12.55 0.36 -3.96
CA PHE A 114 11.51 -0.06 -4.92
C PHE A 114 10.60 1.12 -5.28
N ASP A 115 10.09 1.84 -4.29
CA ASP A 115 9.20 2.99 -4.50
C ASP A 115 9.91 4.08 -5.32
N ALA A 116 11.18 4.33 -5.05
CA ALA A 116 11.99 5.29 -5.81
C ALA A 116 12.16 4.89 -7.29
N ALA A 117 12.34 3.59 -7.59
CA ALA A 117 12.36 3.10 -8.96
C ALA A 117 10.97 3.18 -9.63
N ALA A 118 9.91 2.79 -8.91
CA ALA A 118 8.55 2.78 -9.41
C ALA A 118 8.04 4.19 -9.73
N ALA A 119 8.24 5.14 -8.81
CA ALA A 119 7.84 6.56 -8.97
C ALA A 119 8.51 7.24 -10.17
N ARG A 120 9.65 6.70 -10.64
CA ARG A 120 10.40 7.22 -11.79
C ARG A 120 10.22 6.37 -13.05
N GLY A 121 9.33 5.38 -13.02
CA GLY A 121 9.00 4.52 -14.16
C GLY A 121 10.10 3.52 -14.54
N HIS A 122 11.07 3.27 -13.66
CA HIS A 122 12.20 2.38 -13.94
C HIS A 122 11.87 0.91 -13.69
N ALA A 123 11.03 0.33 -14.55
CA ALA A 123 10.48 -1.01 -14.39
C ALA A 123 11.55 -2.11 -14.22
N ALA A 124 12.70 -2.01 -14.89
CA ALA A 124 13.78 -2.99 -14.74
C ALA A 124 14.45 -2.96 -13.36
N ALA A 125 14.62 -1.76 -12.77
CA ALA A 125 15.14 -1.61 -11.42
C ALA A 125 14.12 -2.01 -10.37
N ALA A 126 12.85 -1.62 -10.56
CA ALA A 126 11.75 -2.04 -9.69
C ALA A 126 11.62 -3.58 -9.64
N ARG A 127 11.71 -4.27 -10.78
CA ARG A 127 11.73 -5.75 -10.83
C ARG A 127 12.96 -6.38 -10.20
N ALA A 128 14.08 -5.65 -10.17
CA ALA A 128 15.32 -6.14 -9.59
C ALA A 128 15.34 -6.00 -8.06
N LEU A 129 14.39 -5.29 -7.48
CA LEU A 129 14.25 -5.09 -6.04
C LEU A 129 13.07 -5.95 -5.56
N PRO A 130 13.12 -6.48 -4.33
CA PRO A 130 11.89 -6.95 -3.73
C PRO A 130 10.91 -5.77 -3.70
N SER A 131 9.66 -6.01 -4.11
CA SER A 131 8.58 -5.08 -3.80
C SER A 131 8.71 -4.74 -2.32
N SER A 132 8.59 -3.46 -1.99
CA SER A 132 8.55 -3.01 -0.61
C SER A 132 7.73 -4.00 0.21
N SER A 133 8.15 -4.31 1.43
CA SER A 133 7.30 -5.08 2.34
C SER A 133 5.92 -4.42 2.48
N ALA A 134 5.79 -3.13 2.16
CA ALA A 134 4.52 -2.46 1.88
C ALA A 134 3.77 -3.15 0.71
N PRO A 135 2.66 -3.85 0.99
CA PRO A 135 1.87 -4.45 -0.06
C PRO A 135 1.38 -3.36 -1.01
N HIS A 136 1.67 -3.48 -2.30
CA HIS A 136 0.99 -2.66 -3.29
C HIS A 136 -0.29 -3.35 -3.73
N VAL A 137 -1.33 -2.56 -3.98
CA VAL A 137 -2.62 -3.04 -4.47
C VAL A 137 -2.99 -2.29 -5.73
N PHE A 138 -3.45 -3.01 -6.75
CA PHE A 138 -4.05 -2.39 -7.92
C PHE A 138 -5.58 -2.48 -7.85
N LEU A 139 -6.24 -1.46 -8.41
CA LEU A 139 -7.65 -1.47 -8.79
C LEU A 139 -7.74 -1.20 -10.28
N GLN A 140 -8.32 -2.12 -11.06
CA GLN A 140 -8.64 -1.90 -12.46
C GLN A 140 -9.99 -1.18 -12.54
N LEU A 141 -9.99 0.07 -12.99
CA LEU A 141 -11.18 0.90 -13.08
C LEU A 141 -11.74 0.92 -14.51
N ALA A 142 -13.05 1.15 -14.59
CA ALA A 142 -13.74 1.57 -15.80
C ALA A 142 -14.56 2.83 -15.52
N VAL A 143 -14.36 3.86 -16.36
CA VAL A 143 -15.17 5.08 -16.41
C VAL A 143 -15.76 5.15 -17.82
N GLY A 144 -16.99 4.65 -17.96
CA GLY A 144 -17.62 4.50 -19.29
C GLY A 144 -16.86 3.48 -20.14
N SER A 145 -16.35 3.90 -21.30
CA SER A 145 -15.56 3.04 -22.19
C SER A 145 -14.06 3.03 -21.87
N VAL A 146 -13.57 3.95 -21.03
CA VAL A 146 -12.15 4.05 -20.70
C VAL A 146 -11.84 3.16 -19.50
N GLN A 147 -10.78 2.36 -19.62
CA GLN A 147 -10.27 1.53 -18.53
C GLN A 147 -8.83 1.93 -18.20
N GLY A 148 -8.50 1.90 -16.92
CA GLY A 148 -7.17 2.24 -16.41
C GLY A 148 -6.95 1.64 -15.04
N GLN A 149 -5.72 1.67 -14.54
CA GLN A 149 -5.37 1.10 -13.24
C GLN A 149 -4.96 2.19 -12.27
N LEU A 150 -5.43 2.05 -11.03
CA LEU A 150 -4.86 2.76 -9.89
C LEU A 150 -3.96 1.79 -9.14
N ILE A 151 -2.73 2.20 -8.82
CA ILE A 151 -1.80 1.41 -8.00
C ILE A 151 -1.55 2.19 -6.72
N PHE A 152 -1.76 1.53 -5.59
CA PHE A 152 -1.56 2.09 -4.26
C PHE A 152 -0.39 1.40 -3.57
N LYS A 153 0.47 2.19 -2.93
CA LYS A 153 1.38 1.75 -1.89
C LYS A 153 0.64 1.80 -0.55
N LEU A 154 0.75 0.75 0.26
CA LEU A 154 0.08 0.69 1.57
C LEU A 154 1.05 0.92 2.73
N PHE A 155 0.59 1.62 3.77
CA PHE A 155 1.40 2.02 4.92
C PHE A 155 1.31 0.99 6.06
N GLU A 156 1.77 -0.24 5.82
CA GLU A 156 1.61 -1.37 6.76
C GLU A 156 2.20 -1.10 8.15
N ARG A 157 3.30 -0.35 8.27
CA ARG A 157 3.87 0.04 9.58
C ARG A 157 2.98 0.99 10.37
N ARG A 158 2.16 1.80 9.69
CA ARG A 158 1.29 2.82 10.32
C ARG A 158 -0.10 2.28 10.62
N ALA A 159 -0.64 1.49 9.70
CA ALA A 159 -2.00 0.97 9.77
C ALA A 159 -2.06 -0.49 9.29
N PRO A 160 -1.43 -1.44 10.02
CA PRO A 160 -1.31 -2.84 9.60
C PRO A 160 -2.67 -3.52 9.39
N ARG A 161 -3.67 -3.27 10.23
CA ARG A 161 -5.00 -3.89 10.11
C ARG A 161 -5.77 -3.33 8.92
N ALA A 162 -5.70 -2.02 8.69
CA ALA A 162 -6.29 -1.37 7.53
C ALA A 162 -5.68 -1.93 6.23
N CYS A 163 -4.35 -2.04 6.18
CA CYS A 163 -3.63 -2.61 5.04
C CYS A 163 -4.02 -4.07 4.80
N ALA A 164 -3.99 -4.91 5.84
CA ALA A 164 -4.38 -6.32 5.73
C ALA A 164 -5.83 -6.48 5.24
N ASN A 165 -6.76 -5.67 5.77
CA ASN A 165 -8.14 -5.67 5.33
C ASN A 165 -8.28 -5.26 3.85
N PHE A 166 -7.66 -4.16 3.45
CA PHE A 166 -7.73 -3.69 2.07
C PHE A 166 -7.15 -4.70 1.08
N VAL A 167 -6.02 -5.31 1.43
CA VAL A 167 -5.38 -6.36 0.63
C VAL A 167 -6.27 -7.61 0.53
N GLY A 168 -6.79 -8.10 1.66
CA GLY A 168 -7.68 -9.27 1.65
C GLY A 168 -8.94 -9.05 0.83
N LEU A 169 -9.52 -7.85 0.88
CA LEU A 169 -10.67 -7.47 0.05
C LEU A 169 -10.29 -7.26 -1.42
N ALA A 170 -9.08 -6.82 -1.73
CA ALA A 170 -8.60 -6.71 -3.10
C ALA A 170 -8.37 -8.10 -3.73
N GLU A 171 -7.79 -9.04 -3.00
CA GLU A 171 -7.54 -10.42 -3.44
C GLU A 171 -8.79 -11.31 -3.45
N GLY A 172 -9.81 -10.91 -2.68
CA GLY A 172 -11.03 -11.69 -2.47
C GLY A 172 -10.90 -12.61 -1.27
N PHE A 173 -11.61 -12.28 -0.20
CA PHE A 173 -11.60 -13.03 1.06
C PHE A 173 -12.99 -13.59 1.36
N GLN A 174 -13.15 -14.92 1.33
CA GLN A 174 -14.43 -15.58 1.65
C GLN A 174 -15.64 -15.03 0.87
N GLY A 175 -15.43 -14.63 -0.40
CA GLY A 175 -16.47 -14.04 -1.25
C GLY A 175 -16.62 -12.51 -1.14
N LEU A 176 -15.97 -11.88 -0.15
CA LEU A 176 -15.86 -10.42 -0.05
C LEU A 176 -14.75 -9.94 -0.98
N CYS A 177 -15.09 -9.11 -1.97
CA CYS A 177 -14.09 -8.55 -2.87
C CYS A 177 -14.45 -7.16 -3.42
N TYR A 178 -13.43 -6.35 -3.73
CA TYR A 178 -13.62 -5.07 -4.43
C TYR A 178 -13.95 -5.23 -5.90
N ARG A 179 -13.56 -6.35 -6.52
CA ARG A 179 -13.96 -6.69 -7.89
C ARG A 179 -15.47 -6.66 -8.06
N GLY A 180 -15.95 -5.88 -9.03
CA GLY A 180 -17.37 -5.67 -9.30
C GLY A 180 -18.06 -4.65 -8.39
N SER A 181 -17.33 -4.00 -7.48
CA SER A 181 -17.84 -2.85 -6.72
C SER A 181 -17.69 -1.54 -7.51
N ARG A 182 -18.10 -0.41 -6.91
CA ARG A 182 -18.10 0.90 -7.57
C ARG A 182 -17.78 2.04 -6.60
N PHE A 183 -17.32 3.15 -7.15
CA PHE A 183 -17.34 4.43 -6.44
C PHE A 183 -18.76 5.00 -6.46
N HIS A 184 -19.34 5.19 -5.29
CA HIS A 184 -20.76 5.52 -5.12
C HIS A 184 -20.99 6.94 -4.63
N ARG A 185 -19.94 7.66 -4.24
CA ARG A 185 -19.97 9.06 -3.85
C ARG A 185 -18.73 9.77 -4.41
N LEU A 186 -18.95 10.94 -5.00
CA LEU A 186 -17.88 11.80 -5.52
C LEU A 186 -18.13 13.22 -5.03
N LEU A 187 -17.17 13.76 -4.29
CA LEU A 187 -17.13 15.15 -3.87
C LEU A 187 -16.00 15.82 -4.67
N PRO A 188 -16.34 16.56 -5.74
CA PRO A 188 -15.34 17.20 -6.59
C PRO A 188 -14.35 18.03 -5.76
N GLN A 189 -13.07 17.95 -6.12
CA GLN A 189 -11.97 18.64 -5.43
C GLN A 189 -11.79 18.26 -3.94
N GLN A 190 -12.44 17.20 -3.46
CA GLN A 190 -12.23 16.70 -2.09
C GLN A 190 -11.88 15.22 -2.10
N VAL A 191 -12.86 14.35 -2.38
CA VAL A 191 -12.69 12.89 -2.26
C VAL A 191 -13.56 12.14 -3.25
N ILE A 192 -13.10 10.95 -3.64
CA ILE A 192 -13.92 9.93 -4.30
C ILE A 192 -14.01 8.71 -3.39
N GLN A 193 -15.24 8.24 -3.11
CA GLN A 193 -15.50 7.18 -2.12
C GLN A 193 -16.10 5.94 -2.78
N GLY A 194 -15.55 4.78 -2.41
CA GLY A 194 -15.91 3.47 -2.92
C GLY A 194 -15.87 2.40 -1.83
N GLY A 195 -15.76 1.14 -2.25
CA GLY A 195 -15.55 0.02 -1.33
C GLY A 195 -16.81 -0.56 -0.67
N VAL A 196 -18.02 -0.18 -1.11
CA VAL A 196 -19.23 -0.94 -0.76
C VAL A 196 -19.20 -2.24 -1.55
N LEU A 197 -18.96 -3.35 -0.85
CA LEU A 197 -18.81 -4.67 -1.45
C LEU A 197 -20.14 -5.19 -2.01
N ARG A 198 -20.07 -6.04 -3.03
CA ARG A 198 -21.25 -6.62 -3.67
C ARG A 198 -22.04 -7.46 -2.68
N GLY A 199 -23.35 -7.22 -2.58
CA GLY A 199 -24.23 -7.94 -1.65
C GLY A 199 -24.19 -7.42 -0.20
N CYS A 200 -23.41 -6.37 0.08
CA CYS A 200 -23.36 -5.72 1.38
C CYS A 200 -24.13 -4.40 1.37
N ALA A 201 -24.75 -4.05 2.50
CA ALA A 201 -25.36 -2.73 2.72
C ALA A 201 -24.29 -1.68 2.99
N ALA A 202 -24.48 -0.44 2.52
CA ALA A 202 -23.51 0.64 2.70
C ALA A 202 -23.41 1.12 4.15
N GLU A 203 -24.43 0.87 4.96
CA GLU A 203 -24.52 1.32 6.35
C GLU A 203 -23.85 0.33 7.30
N THR A 204 -23.55 -0.90 6.83
CA THR A 204 -22.99 -1.96 7.67
C THR A 204 -21.49 -2.09 7.41
N PRO A 205 -20.63 -1.88 8.42
CA PRO A 205 -19.20 -2.08 8.26
C PRO A 205 -18.91 -3.59 8.12
N VAL A 206 -18.32 -3.95 6.99
CA VAL A 206 -17.88 -5.31 6.67
C VAL A 206 -16.38 -5.29 6.42
N SER A 207 -15.64 -6.17 7.08
CA SER A 207 -14.19 -6.35 6.91
C SER A 207 -13.84 -7.84 6.86
N ILE A 208 -12.58 -8.15 6.54
CA ILE A 208 -12.07 -9.53 6.61
C ILE A 208 -12.08 -10.11 8.04
N PHE A 209 -12.31 -9.27 9.06
CA PHE A 209 -12.37 -9.65 10.47
C PHE A 209 -13.81 -9.94 10.94
N GLY A 210 -14.81 -9.83 10.06
CA GLY A 210 -16.21 -10.16 10.38
C GLY A 210 -17.08 -8.99 10.88
N GLY A 211 -16.62 -7.73 10.74
CA GLY A 211 -17.39 -6.54 11.16
C GLY A 211 -16.56 -5.26 11.15
N ALA A 212 -16.90 -4.31 12.02
CA ALA A 212 -16.10 -3.10 12.22
C ALA A 212 -14.75 -3.41 12.89
N PHE A 213 -13.74 -2.57 12.65
CA PHE A 213 -12.47 -2.60 13.38
C PHE A 213 -12.00 -1.20 13.79
N ALA A 214 -11.15 -1.17 14.84
CA ALA A 214 -10.67 0.05 15.48
C ALA A 214 -9.78 0.91 14.58
N ASP A 215 -9.71 2.20 14.89
CA ASP A 215 -8.80 3.15 14.27
C ASP A 215 -7.35 2.88 14.70
N GLU A 216 -6.43 3.01 13.74
CA GLU A 216 -5.00 2.83 14.00
C GLU A 216 -4.34 4.20 14.12
N ARG A 217 -3.78 4.51 15.31
CA ARG A 217 -3.20 5.83 15.63
C ARG A 217 -2.19 6.30 14.59
N GLY A 218 -1.29 5.41 14.15
CA GLY A 218 -0.28 5.75 13.15
C GLY A 218 -0.86 6.23 11.82
N GLY A 219 -2.06 5.79 11.45
CA GLY A 219 -2.79 6.29 10.29
C GLY A 219 -3.63 7.53 10.56
N LEU A 220 -4.17 7.70 11.78
CA LEU A 220 -4.89 8.92 12.19
C LEU A 220 -3.97 10.15 12.28
N ASP A 221 -2.73 9.95 12.74
CA ASP A 221 -1.72 11.00 12.89
C ASP A 221 -1.15 11.46 11.53
N HIS A 222 -1.46 10.73 10.44
CA HIS A 222 -1.06 11.15 9.10
C HIS A 222 -2.02 12.21 8.56
N PRO A 223 -1.55 13.42 8.22
CA PRO A 223 -2.42 14.46 7.70
C PRO A 223 -2.90 14.12 6.29
N GLN A 224 -4.17 14.42 5.96
CA GLN A 224 -4.63 14.42 4.56
C GLN A 224 -4.27 15.73 3.86
N ASP A 225 -2.97 15.95 3.65
CA ASP A 225 -2.40 17.21 3.15
C ASP A 225 -2.24 17.28 1.63
N ARG A 226 -2.54 16.20 0.91
CA ARG A 226 -2.35 16.12 -0.55
C ARG A 226 -3.36 15.20 -1.22
N ARG A 227 -3.40 15.29 -2.54
CA ARG A 227 -4.13 14.37 -3.45
C ARG A 227 -3.49 12.98 -3.43
N GLY A 228 -4.29 11.95 -3.67
CA GLY A 228 -3.85 10.58 -3.87
C GLY A 228 -3.71 9.77 -2.58
N LEU A 229 -4.07 10.31 -1.41
CA LEU A 229 -4.04 9.55 -0.16
C LEU A 229 -5.25 8.61 -0.08
N LEU A 230 -4.98 7.38 0.37
CA LEU A 230 -5.96 6.32 0.55
C LEU A 230 -6.36 6.22 2.03
N CYS A 231 -7.64 6.41 2.30
CA CYS A 231 -8.17 6.57 3.66
C CYS A 231 -9.39 5.66 3.89
N LEU A 232 -9.56 5.15 5.11
CA LEU A 232 -10.77 4.41 5.49
C LEU A 232 -11.95 5.36 5.65
N ALA A 233 -13.09 4.98 5.08
CA ALA A 233 -14.36 5.66 5.33
C ALA A 233 -15.01 5.03 6.56
N SER A 234 -15.37 5.86 7.54
CA SER A 234 -15.94 5.46 8.82
C SER A 234 -17.14 6.33 9.17
N SER A 235 -18.04 5.80 10.01
CA SER A 235 -19.24 6.50 10.51
C SER A 235 -19.06 7.05 11.93
N GLY A 236 -17.81 7.15 12.39
CA GLY A 236 -17.43 7.46 13.76
C GLY A 236 -16.16 6.72 14.17
N VAL A 237 -15.76 6.92 15.42
CA VAL A 237 -14.57 6.27 16.01
C VAL A 237 -14.72 4.75 15.96
N ASP A 238 -13.64 4.05 15.61
CA ASP A 238 -13.53 2.59 15.63
C ASP A 238 -14.59 1.84 14.79
N SER A 239 -15.08 2.48 13.73
CA SER A 239 -16.15 1.95 12.87
C SER A 239 -15.69 1.56 11.46
N ASN A 240 -14.40 1.26 11.29
CA ASN A 240 -13.81 0.97 9.99
C ASN A 240 -14.35 -0.33 9.40
N GLY A 241 -14.56 -0.35 8.08
CA GLY A 241 -15.01 -1.52 7.34
C GLY A 241 -14.29 -1.67 6.02
N SER A 242 -15.05 -1.88 4.94
CA SER A 242 -14.54 -2.07 3.58
C SER A 242 -14.50 -0.80 2.77
N GLN A 243 -15.27 0.21 3.16
CA GLN A 243 -15.34 1.47 2.45
C GLN A 243 -14.08 2.29 2.65
N PHE A 244 -13.66 2.94 1.57
CA PHE A 244 -12.48 3.78 1.52
C PHE A 244 -12.75 4.98 0.62
N PHE A 245 -11.93 6.00 0.77
CA PHE A 245 -11.91 7.12 -0.16
C PHE A 245 -10.48 7.47 -0.56
N ILE A 246 -10.36 8.12 -1.72
CA ILE A 246 -9.11 8.65 -2.25
C ILE A 246 -9.23 10.17 -2.25
N THR A 247 -8.23 10.87 -1.70
CA THR A 247 -8.22 12.33 -1.72
C THR A 247 -7.96 12.85 -3.15
N LEU A 248 -8.75 13.84 -3.56
CA LEU A 248 -8.62 14.51 -4.86
C LEU A 248 -7.89 15.86 -4.75
N ALA A 249 -7.79 16.40 -3.54
CA ALA A 249 -7.04 17.59 -3.14
C ALA A 249 -6.69 17.51 -1.63
N PRO A 250 -5.87 18.43 -1.08
CA PRO A 250 -5.65 18.54 0.36
C PRO A 250 -6.96 18.67 1.15
N CYS A 251 -7.18 17.80 2.13
CA CYS A 251 -8.38 17.74 2.96
C CYS A 251 -8.05 17.78 4.46
N PRO A 252 -7.43 18.85 4.99
CA PRO A 252 -6.96 18.90 6.37
C PRO A 252 -8.07 18.79 7.43
N HIS A 253 -9.32 19.08 7.05
CA HIS A 253 -10.51 18.92 7.90
C HIS A 253 -10.87 17.45 8.19
N LEU A 254 -10.28 16.50 7.44
CA LEU A 254 -10.43 15.05 7.64
C LEU A 254 -9.29 14.46 8.52
N SER A 255 -8.23 15.24 8.76
CA SER A 255 -7.06 14.81 9.54
C SER A 255 -7.43 14.48 10.98
N GLY A 256 -6.88 13.38 11.49
CA GLY A 256 -7.21 12.85 12.82
C GLY A 256 -8.60 12.20 12.94
N ARG A 257 -9.37 12.10 11.85
CA ARG A 257 -10.72 11.48 11.85
C ARG A 257 -10.81 10.21 11.01
N HIS A 258 -9.93 10.07 10.02
CA HIS A 258 -9.89 8.93 9.12
C HIS A 258 -8.48 8.39 9.05
N VAL A 259 -8.35 7.07 9.18
CA VAL A 259 -7.07 6.37 9.10
C VAL A 259 -6.55 6.46 7.66
N VAL A 260 -5.41 7.14 7.46
CA VAL A 260 -4.64 7.06 6.21
C VAL A 260 -3.84 5.76 6.23
N PHE A 261 -3.99 4.95 5.19
CA PHE A 261 -3.33 3.65 5.14
C PHE A 261 -2.65 3.37 3.78
N GLY A 262 -2.59 4.35 2.89
CA GLY A 262 -1.80 4.24 1.66
C GLY A 262 -1.79 5.51 0.83
N GLU A 263 -1.11 5.44 -0.30
CA GLU A 263 -1.05 6.51 -1.29
C GLU A 263 -1.01 5.96 -2.71
N LEU A 264 -1.57 6.71 -3.65
CA LEU A 264 -1.55 6.44 -5.08
C LEU A 264 -0.12 6.65 -5.60
N VAL A 265 0.44 5.64 -6.25
CA VAL A 265 1.77 5.69 -6.87
C VAL A 265 1.72 5.63 -8.40
N ALA A 266 0.61 5.19 -8.99
CA ALA A 266 0.38 5.24 -10.43
C ALA A 266 -1.12 5.27 -10.76
N GLY A 267 -1.47 5.82 -11.93
CA GLY A 267 -2.86 5.94 -12.40
C GLY A 267 -3.52 7.28 -12.11
N ASP A 268 -2.76 8.36 -11.88
CA ASP A 268 -3.33 9.67 -11.59
C ASP A 268 -4.20 10.22 -12.74
N ASP A 269 -3.86 9.87 -13.98
CA ASP A 269 -4.67 10.13 -15.17
C ASP A 269 -6.06 9.48 -15.08
N MET A 270 -6.13 8.23 -14.61
CA MET A 270 -7.38 7.53 -14.39
C MET A 270 -8.16 8.12 -13.20
N LEU A 271 -7.47 8.57 -12.15
CA LEU A 271 -8.09 9.26 -11.02
C LEU A 271 -8.64 10.63 -11.42
N GLU A 272 -7.92 11.37 -12.26
CA GLU A 272 -8.36 12.65 -12.84
C GLU A 272 -9.62 12.45 -13.69
N LEU A 273 -9.61 11.46 -14.59
CA LEU A 273 -10.78 11.10 -15.38
C LEU A 273 -11.99 10.77 -14.49
N ALA A 274 -11.81 9.92 -13.48
CA ALA A 274 -12.88 9.56 -12.54
C ALA A 274 -13.41 10.79 -11.76
N SER A 275 -12.53 11.74 -11.40
CA SER A 275 -12.91 12.96 -10.68
C SER A 275 -13.67 13.99 -11.53
N SER A 276 -13.55 13.90 -12.86
CA SER A 276 -14.24 14.79 -13.81
C SER A 276 -15.68 14.39 -14.10
N VAL A 277 -16.11 13.20 -13.65
CA VAL A 277 -17.47 12.69 -13.88
C VAL A 277 -18.49 13.64 -13.23
N PRO A 278 -19.52 14.10 -13.97
CA PRO A 278 -20.54 14.98 -13.39
C PRO A 278 -21.26 14.29 -12.24
N VAL A 279 -21.61 15.05 -11.21
CA VAL A 279 -22.25 14.54 -9.98
C VAL A 279 -23.69 15.01 -9.92
N ASN A 280 -24.59 14.13 -9.51
CA ASN A 280 -25.96 14.52 -9.21
C ASN A 280 -25.98 15.39 -7.93
N PRO A 281 -26.41 16.67 -8.00
CA PRO A 281 -26.31 17.60 -6.88
C PRO A 281 -27.10 17.17 -5.64
N ALA A 282 -28.21 16.45 -5.81
CA ALA A 282 -29.08 16.04 -4.71
C ALA A 282 -28.54 14.81 -3.96
N SER A 283 -27.76 13.95 -4.61
CA SER A 283 -27.32 12.67 -4.03
C SER A 283 -25.81 12.54 -3.85
N GLY A 284 -25.01 13.44 -4.45
CA GLY A 284 -23.55 13.32 -4.46
C GLY A 284 -23.03 12.11 -5.24
N LYS A 285 -23.90 11.47 -6.04
CA LYS A 285 -23.57 10.27 -6.82
C LYS A 285 -23.04 10.66 -8.20
N PRO A 286 -21.97 10.00 -8.68
CA PRO A 286 -21.54 10.12 -10.07
C PRO A 286 -22.70 9.81 -11.04
N THR A 287 -22.87 10.64 -12.07
CA THR A 287 -23.86 10.44 -13.14
C THR A 287 -23.51 9.27 -14.05
N GLN A 288 -22.22 8.91 -14.11
CA GLN A 288 -21.69 7.78 -14.84
C GLN A 288 -21.11 6.74 -13.87
N LEU A 289 -21.26 5.47 -14.19
CA LEU A 289 -20.71 4.38 -13.38
C LEU A 289 -19.18 4.41 -13.42
N ILE A 290 -18.56 4.45 -12.23
CA ILE A 290 -17.12 4.29 -12.02
C ILE A 290 -16.94 2.94 -11.33
N ALA A 291 -16.69 1.90 -12.12
CA ALA A 291 -16.64 0.51 -11.65
C ALA A 291 -15.21 0.04 -11.38
N ILE A 292 -15.05 -0.82 -10.37
CA ILE A 292 -13.81 -1.59 -10.15
C ILE A 292 -14.00 -2.93 -10.86
N LEU A 293 -13.38 -3.10 -12.02
CA LEU A 293 -13.47 -4.31 -12.84
C LEU A 293 -12.66 -5.48 -12.28
N ASP A 294 -11.53 -5.18 -11.66
CA ASP A 294 -10.63 -6.16 -11.04
C ASP A 294 -9.79 -5.51 -9.95
N SER A 295 -9.23 -6.32 -9.06
CA SER A 295 -8.38 -5.85 -7.95
C SER A 295 -7.44 -6.95 -7.48
N GLY A 296 -6.31 -6.58 -6.86
CA GLY A 296 -5.40 -7.54 -6.27
C GLY A 296 -4.06 -6.94 -5.87
N ARG A 297 -3.11 -7.79 -5.46
CA ARG A 297 -1.73 -7.35 -5.19
C ARG A 297 -1.02 -6.91 -6.46
N TRP A 298 -0.16 -5.92 -6.31
CA TRP A 298 0.75 -5.45 -7.33
C TRP A 298 2.21 -5.71 -6.94
N PRO A 299 3.09 -6.16 -7.86
CA PRO A 299 2.75 -6.65 -9.20
C PRO A 299 1.84 -7.90 -9.11
N PRO A 300 0.94 -8.12 -10.08
CA PRO A 300 0.13 -9.32 -10.11
C PRO A 300 1.05 -10.52 -10.12
N ALA A 301 0.75 -11.54 -9.33
CA ALA A 301 1.54 -12.76 -9.35
C ALA A 301 1.67 -13.23 -10.81
N GLU A 302 2.89 -13.50 -11.27
CA GLU A 302 3.10 -14.11 -12.58
C GLU A 302 2.23 -15.36 -12.62
N THR A 303 1.21 -15.33 -13.48
CA THR A 303 0.49 -16.53 -13.84
C THR A 303 1.55 -17.36 -14.58
N LYS A 304 2.24 -18.27 -13.88
CA LYS A 304 2.87 -19.41 -14.54
C LYS A 304 1.77 -19.96 -15.43
N ALA A 305 1.94 -19.82 -16.74
CA ALA A 305 1.01 -20.38 -17.71
C ALA A 305 0.90 -21.87 -17.40
N ARG A 306 -0.11 -22.25 -16.61
CA ARG A 306 -0.56 -23.62 -16.56
C ARG A 306 -1.12 -23.83 -17.95
N GLY A 307 -0.38 -24.56 -18.77
CA GLY A 307 -0.89 -25.07 -20.03
C GLY A 307 -2.21 -25.76 -19.73
N VAL A 308 -3.30 -25.12 -20.16
CA VAL A 308 -4.60 -25.77 -20.31
C VAL A 308 -4.67 -26.11 -21.79
N PRO A 309 -4.88 -27.38 -22.17
CA PRO A 309 -5.08 -27.73 -23.56
C PRO A 309 -6.32 -27.01 -24.09
N ALA A 310 -6.23 -26.53 -25.31
CA ALA A 310 -7.24 -25.73 -25.99
C ALA A 310 -8.55 -26.50 -26.18
N THR A 311 -9.43 -26.51 -25.17
CA THR A 311 -10.88 -26.73 -25.32
C THR A 311 -11.60 -26.06 -24.14
N ALA A 312 -11.77 -24.74 -24.19
CA ALA A 312 -12.78 -24.05 -23.41
C ALA A 312 -13.60 -23.21 -24.40
N GLN A 313 -14.91 -23.47 -24.42
CA GLN A 313 -15.88 -22.89 -25.35
C GLN A 313 -15.88 -21.35 -25.30
N PRO A 314 -16.23 -20.68 -26.41
CA PRO A 314 -16.11 -19.23 -26.53
C PRO A 314 -16.98 -18.51 -25.50
N ALA A 315 -16.50 -17.34 -25.05
CA ALA A 315 -17.23 -16.46 -24.15
C ALA A 315 -18.61 -16.12 -24.72
N MET A 316 -19.66 -16.31 -23.90
CA MET A 316 -21.02 -15.93 -24.24
C MET A 316 -21.10 -14.45 -24.60
N THR A 317 -21.85 -14.17 -25.65
CA THR A 317 -22.11 -12.82 -26.14
C THR A 317 -23.11 -12.09 -25.23
N LEU A 318 -23.10 -10.75 -25.27
CA LEU A 318 -23.99 -9.89 -24.48
C LEU A 318 -25.50 -10.19 -24.67
N GLU A 319 -25.89 -10.76 -25.81
CA GLU A 319 -27.27 -11.19 -26.08
C GLU A 319 -27.66 -12.46 -25.32
N GLU A 320 -26.73 -13.40 -25.13
CA GLU A 320 -26.98 -14.66 -24.40
C GLU A 320 -27.11 -14.43 -22.89
N VAL A 321 -26.37 -13.47 -22.35
CA VAL A 321 -26.50 -13.03 -20.94
C VAL A 321 -27.85 -12.37 -20.67
N SER A 322 -28.39 -11.63 -21.65
CA SER A 322 -29.72 -11.02 -21.57
C SER A 322 -30.83 -12.08 -21.60
N ALA A 323 -30.71 -13.10 -22.45
CA ALA A 323 -31.70 -14.18 -22.55
C ALA A 323 -31.76 -15.07 -21.28
N ALA A 324 -30.61 -15.34 -20.66
CA ALA A 324 -30.52 -16.11 -19.41
C ALA A 324 -31.13 -15.37 -18.20
N ALA A 325 -31.07 -14.03 -18.19
CA ALA A 325 -31.70 -13.21 -17.16
C ALA A 325 -33.24 -13.24 -17.27
N SER A 326 -33.79 -13.28 -18.48
CA SER A 326 -35.25 -13.35 -18.70
C SER A 326 -35.86 -14.69 -18.28
N SER A 327 -35.19 -15.82 -18.54
CA SER A 327 -35.71 -17.16 -18.16
C SER A 327 -35.67 -17.38 -16.64
N THR A 328 -34.64 -16.83 -15.97
CA THR A 328 -34.51 -16.89 -14.51
C THR A 328 -35.62 -16.10 -13.81
N THR A 329 -36.04 -14.97 -14.40
CA THR A 329 -37.11 -14.13 -13.87
C THR A 329 -38.48 -14.79 -14.00
N GLN A 330 -38.73 -15.56 -15.07
CA GLN A 330 -39.96 -16.35 -15.25
C GLN A 330 -40.04 -17.55 -14.29
N ASN A 331 -38.91 -18.20 -13.98
CA ASN A 331 -38.88 -19.34 -13.06
C ASN A 331 -39.13 -18.92 -11.59
N VAL A 332 -38.64 -17.74 -11.18
CA VAL A 332 -38.88 -17.21 -9.83
C VAL A 332 -40.33 -16.75 -9.66
N ALA A 333 -40.93 -16.15 -10.69
CA ALA A 333 -42.35 -15.76 -10.67
C ALA A 333 -43.29 -16.97 -10.54
N SER A 334 -42.97 -18.09 -11.21
CA SER A 334 -43.74 -19.34 -11.11
C SER A 334 -43.61 -20.02 -9.74
N ALA A 335 -42.41 -19.99 -9.13
CA ALA A 335 -42.18 -20.55 -7.80
C ALA A 335 -42.90 -19.76 -6.69
N ILE A 336 -42.97 -18.43 -6.79
CA ILE A 336 -43.70 -17.58 -5.84
C ILE A 336 -45.21 -17.80 -5.95
N ALA A 337 -45.74 -17.97 -7.18
CA ALA A 337 -47.16 -18.27 -7.40
C ALA A 337 -47.58 -19.65 -6.85
N HIS A 338 -46.68 -20.64 -6.86
CA HIS A 338 -46.92 -21.96 -6.26
C HIS A 338 -46.79 -21.96 -4.72
N GLY A 339 -45.94 -21.10 -4.14
CA GLY A 339 -45.81 -20.95 -2.69
C GLY A 339 -47.01 -20.29 -2.02
N LEU A 340 -47.62 -19.29 -2.68
CA LEU A 340 -48.80 -18.58 -2.17
C LEU A 340 -50.09 -19.40 -2.18
N LYS A 341 -50.20 -20.44 -3.02
CA LYS A 341 -51.34 -21.37 -3.01
C LYS A 341 -51.31 -22.41 -1.88
N ARG A 342 -50.16 -22.65 -1.26
CA ARG A 342 -50.02 -23.59 -0.13
C ARG A 342 -50.27 -22.98 1.25
N ALA A 343 -50.27 -21.65 1.37
CA ALA A 343 -50.50 -20.95 2.64
C ALA A 343 -51.99 -20.63 2.93
N ALA A 344 -52.89 -20.91 1.99
CA ALA A 344 -54.33 -20.63 2.12
C ALA A 344 -55.18 -21.85 2.55
N THR A 345 -54.56 -23.02 2.72
CA THR A 345 -55.21 -24.25 3.19
C THR A 345 -54.40 -24.81 4.36
N ASP A 346 -54.56 -24.23 5.54
CA ASP A 346 -54.41 -24.92 6.83
C ASP A 346 -54.84 -23.93 7.92
N SER A 347 -56.15 -23.84 8.14
CA SER A 347 -56.72 -23.21 9.32
C SER A 347 -57.22 -24.30 10.27
N SER A 348 -56.59 -24.44 11.45
CA SER A 348 -57.30 -24.81 12.67
C SER A 348 -56.45 -24.61 13.94
N CYS A 349 -57.09 -24.02 14.95
CA CYS A 349 -56.91 -24.11 16.42
C CYS A 349 -55.65 -23.55 17.13
N ASN A 350 -55.75 -22.28 17.57
CA ASN A 350 -55.80 -21.69 18.94
C ASN A 350 -55.18 -22.39 20.20
N PRO A 351 -54.97 -21.67 21.34
CA PRO A 351 -53.66 -21.32 21.90
C PRO A 351 -53.40 -21.81 23.35
N ALA A 352 -52.14 -21.90 23.80
CA ALA A 352 -51.80 -21.90 25.24
C ALA A 352 -50.29 -21.65 25.51
N ASP A 353 -50.05 -20.68 26.38
CA ASP A 353 -49.03 -20.54 27.43
C ASP A 353 -47.66 -21.22 27.37
N GLY A 354 -46.64 -20.44 27.75
CA GLY A 354 -45.51 -20.95 28.54
C GLY A 354 -44.12 -20.58 28.02
N ALA A 355 -43.54 -19.50 28.56
CA ALA A 355 -42.09 -19.42 28.73
C ALA A 355 -41.68 -20.43 29.83
N PRO A 356 -40.51 -21.09 29.70
CA PRO A 356 -39.38 -20.61 30.50
C PRO A 356 -38.02 -20.74 29.80
N THR A 357 -36.99 -20.55 30.60
CA THR A 357 -35.66 -19.99 30.34
C THR A 357 -34.55 -21.03 30.07
N LYS A 358 -33.42 -20.46 29.61
CA LYS A 358 -32.00 -20.82 29.88
C LYS A 358 -31.23 -21.79 28.95
N ALA A 359 -30.00 -21.31 28.68
CA ALA A 359 -28.71 -22.00 28.61
C ALA A 359 -28.17 -22.47 27.24
N ALA A 360 -27.26 -21.61 26.73
CA ALA A 360 -25.87 -21.90 26.36
C ALA A 360 -25.54 -23.17 25.55
N ARG A 361 -24.92 -22.94 24.38
CA ARG A 361 -23.77 -23.74 23.92
C ARG A 361 -22.70 -22.84 23.32
N HIS A 362 -21.55 -22.81 23.99
CA HIS A 362 -20.27 -22.37 23.44
C HIS A 362 -19.70 -23.47 22.53
N GLY A 363 -18.99 -23.05 21.49
CA GLY A 363 -18.09 -23.89 20.69
C GLY A 363 -17.06 -22.97 19.99
N PRO A 364 -15.74 -23.26 20.05
CA PRO A 364 -14.69 -22.24 19.96
C PRO A 364 -14.05 -22.14 18.57
N LYS A 365 -13.41 -20.99 18.26
CA LYS A 365 -12.08 -20.85 17.62
C LYS A 365 -11.79 -19.41 17.19
N VAL A 366 -11.18 -18.64 18.09
CA VAL A 366 -10.27 -17.54 17.72
C VAL A 366 -9.02 -17.74 18.58
N ALA A 367 -8.04 -18.45 18.03
CA ALA A 367 -6.71 -18.58 18.61
C ALA A 367 -5.76 -19.06 17.50
N MET A 368 -5.27 -18.14 16.69
CA MET A 368 -4.13 -18.40 15.81
C MET A 368 -3.29 -17.16 15.48
N TRP A 369 -3.78 -15.94 15.75
CA TRP A 369 -3.05 -14.70 15.49
C TRP A 369 -2.41 -14.05 16.73
N ASP A 370 -2.95 -14.26 17.93
CA ASP A 370 -2.40 -13.67 19.16
C ASP A 370 -1.09 -14.31 19.64
N ALA A 371 -0.73 -15.48 19.13
CA ALA A 371 0.48 -16.20 19.54
C ALA A 371 1.76 -15.79 18.76
N MET A 372 1.66 -14.89 17.78
CA MET A 372 2.77 -14.55 16.90
C MET A 372 3.42 -13.18 17.19
N LEU A 373 2.85 -12.39 18.10
CA LEU A 373 3.34 -11.05 18.46
C LEU A 373 3.96 -10.96 19.87
N ALA A 374 4.05 -12.06 20.61
CA ALA A 374 4.56 -12.05 21.99
C ALA A 374 5.80 -12.95 22.13
N THR A 375 6.96 -12.51 21.64
CA THR A 375 8.27 -12.86 22.24
C THR A 375 9.32 -11.79 21.88
N LYS A 376 10.10 -11.39 22.91
CA LYS A 376 11.23 -10.43 22.93
C LYS A 376 10.79 -8.95 23.00
N ASP A 377 11.13 -8.14 24.00
CA ASP A 377 12.32 -8.12 24.88
C ASP A 377 11.99 -7.76 26.35
N ASP A 378 12.53 -8.56 27.27
CA ASP A 378 12.83 -8.26 28.66
C ASP A 378 14.29 -7.81 28.77
N GLY A 379 14.49 -6.50 28.90
CA GLY A 379 15.81 -5.88 29.07
C GLY A 379 15.74 -4.69 30.00
N SER A 380 15.76 -4.97 31.30
CA SER A 380 15.92 -4.04 32.41
C SER A 380 17.20 -3.20 32.27
N ILE A 381 17.08 -1.87 32.27
CA ILE A 381 18.14 -0.97 32.74
C ILE A 381 17.51 0.05 33.69
N GLU A 382 18.13 0.12 34.86
CA GLU A 382 17.78 0.87 36.06
C GLU A 382 17.81 2.38 35.82
N ASP A 383 16.80 3.07 36.33
CA ASP A 383 16.74 4.53 36.37
C ASP A 383 17.30 4.99 37.73
N SER A 384 18.49 5.56 37.71
CA SER A 384 19.14 6.16 38.88
C SER A 384 19.37 7.64 38.65
N SER A 385 18.60 8.44 39.40
CA SER A 385 18.96 9.74 40.01
C SER A 385 19.47 10.86 39.11
N SER A 386 18.78 12.00 39.07
CA SER A 386 18.95 13.07 40.06
C SER A 386 18.43 14.40 39.52
N GLU A 387 17.54 15.02 40.30
CA GLU A 387 17.29 16.45 40.30
C GLU A 387 18.60 17.20 40.59
N CYS A 388 18.89 18.25 39.82
CA CYS A 388 19.62 19.43 40.27
C CYS A 388 19.15 20.63 39.45
N ASP A 389 18.25 21.41 40.04
CA ASP A 389 18.22 22.86 39.89
C ASP A 389 19.59 23.41 40.31
N GLU A 390 20.20 24.29 39.52
CA GLU A 390 20.89 25.47 40.05
C GLU A 390 21.17 26.51 38.96
N SER A 391 20.60 27.69 39.21
CA SER A 391 20.98 28.98 38.68
C SER A 391 22.41 29.37 39.08
N ASP A 392 23.23 29.90 38.17
CA ASP A 392 23.88 31.21 38.37
C ASP A 392 24.77 31.68 37.19
N LYS A 393 24.52 32.93 36.80
CA LYS A 393 25.43 34.06 36.52
C LYS A 393 26.77 33.90 35.77
N ASP A 394 26.92 34.84 34.83
CA ASP A 394 28.11 35.66 34.53
C ASP A 394 29.43 34.97 34.15
N ARG A 395 29.74 34.93 32.84
CA ARG A 395 30.72 35.81 32.18
C ARG A 395 30.90 35.50 30.70
#